data_AF-A0A5N6L1N6-F1
#
_entry.id   AF-A0A5N6L1N6-F1
#
_cell.length_a   1.000
_cell.length_b   1.000
_cell.length_c   1.000
_cell.angle_alpha   90.00
_cell.angle_beta   90.00
_cell.angle_gamma   90.00
#
_symmetry.space_group_name_H-M   'P 1'
#
loop_
_entity.id
_entity.type
_entity.pdbx_description
1 polymer ?
#
loop_
_entity_poly.entity_id
_entity_poly.type
_entity_poly.pdbx_seq_one_letter_code
_entity_poly.pdbx_strand_id
1 'polypeptide(L)'
;MPSTSFVDTSGDDNGHLHNFKLNESTFLASIMPKKEIATNRFIEAHLEYDSHSVLIAIFDYGVDPAAVGLQVTSDGKPKILDVLDCTGSGDVTSKVVKADEGGCIRGASG
;
A
#
# COMPACT_ATOMS: atom_id res chain seq x y z
N MET A 1 32.99 -39.05 14.47
CA MET A 1 32.42 -39.10 15.83
C MET A 1 33.10 -38.04 16.67
N PRO A 2 32.39 -36.96 17.01
CA PRO A 2 32.34 -36.50 18.38
C PRO A 2 30.89 -36.60 18.89
N SER A 3 30.78 -37.09 20.11
CA SER A 3 29.57 -37.20 20.91
C SER A 3 29.12 -35.83 21.38
N THR A 4 27.89 -35.44 21.07
CA THR A 4 27.19 -34.36 21.76
C THR A 4 25.91 -34.91 22.35
N SER A 5 25.84 -34.79 23.67
CA SER A 5 24.76 -35.19 24.56
C SER A 5 23.41 -34.64 24.10
N PHE A 6 22.41 -35.51 24.06
CA PHE A 6 21.00 -35.12 23.98
C PHE A 6 20.65 -34.29 25.21
N VAL A 7 20.42 -33.00 25.02
CA VAL A 7 19.71 -32.17 26.00
C VAL A 7 18.23 -32.36 25.72
N ASP A 8 17.59 -33.18 26.53
CA ASP A 8 16.14 -33.23 26.62
C ASP A 8 15.68 -31.90 27.22
N THR A 9 15.16 -31.02 26.38
CA THR A 9 14.48 -29.79 26.80
C THR A 9 12.98 -30.04 26.72
N SER A 10 12.51 -30.90 27.62
CA SER A 10 11.11 -30.90 28.06
C SER A 10 10.90 -29.67 28.97
N GLY A 11 10.75 -28.51 28.32
CA GLY A 11 10.61 -27.21 28.99
C GLY A 11 9.60 -26.35 28.29
N ASP A 12 8.33 -26.54 28.64
CA ASP A 12 7.22 -25.57 28.63
C ASP A 12 7.41 -24.26 27.83
N ASP A 13 7.46 -24.36 26.51
CA ASP A 13 7.54 -23.21 25.58
C ASP A 13 6.24 -22.36 25.54
N ASN A 14 5.19 -22.82 26.23
CA ASN A 14 3.86 -22.19 26.25
C ASN A 14 3.82 -20.85 27.01
N GLY A 15 4.87 -20.51 27.78
CA GLY A 15 4.95 -19.24 28.51
C GLY A 15 5.35 -18.04 27.65
N HIS A 16 5.98 -18.24 26.50
CA HIS A 16 6.57 -17.14 25.73
C HIS A 16 5.55 -16.41 24.83
N LEU A 17 4.44 -17.07 24.47
CA LEU A 17 3.38 -16.48 23.63
C LEU A 17 2.54 -15.43 24.37
N HIS A 18 2.44 -15.53 25.70
CA HIS A 18 1.64 -14.62 26.53
C HIS A 18 2.21 -13.20 26.63
N ASN A 19 3.43 -12.96 26.14
CA ASN A 19 4.10 -11.66 26.23
C ASN A 19 4.55 -11.09 24.87
N PHE A 20 4.04 -11.63 23.76
CA PHE A 20 4.33 -11.08 22.44
C PHE A 20 3.56 -9.77 22.23
N LYS A 21 4.21 -8.66 22.59
CA LYS A 21 3.65 -7.33 22.37
C LYS A 21 3.90 -6.93 20.93
N LEU A 22 2.83 -6.90 20.14
CA LEU A 22 2.87 -6.35 18.78
C LEU A 22 3.35 -4.89 18.85
N ASN A 23 4.47 -4.63 18.21
CA ASN A 23 4.86 -3.27 17.86
C ASN A 23 4.28 -2.93 16.47
N GLU A 24 4.31 -1.65 16.12
CA GLU A 24 3.77 -1.15 14.85
C GLU A 24 4.30 -1.93 13.63
N SER A 25 5.61 -2.19 13.59
CA SER A 25 6.23 -2.92 12.47
C SER A 25 5.75 -4.38 12.36
N THR A 26 5.65 -5.09 13.48
CA THR A 26 5.16 -6.48 13.53
C THR A 26 3.67 -6.57 13.25
N PHE A 27 2.90 -5.56 13.63
CA PHE A 27 1.48 -5.47 13.30
C PHE A 27 1.26 -5.26 11.81
N LEU A 28 1.95 -4.28 11.20
CA LEU A 28 1.84 -4.01 9.76
C LEU A 28 2.32 -5.20 8.92
N ALA A 29 3.37 -5.90 9.36
CA ALA A 29 3.83 -7.13 8.71
C ALA A 29 2.80 -8.28 8.78
N SER A 30 1.92 -8.29 9.78
CA SER A 30 0.85 -9.30 9.92
C SER A 30 -0.29 -9.12 8.91
N ILE A 31 -0.51 -7.89 8.42
CA ILE A 31 -1.61 -7.59 7.49
C ILE A 31 -1.38 -8.21 6.11
N MET A 32 -0.12 -8.39 5.72
CA MET A 32 0.26 -8.92 4.41
C MET A 32 1.28 -10.05 4.59
N PRO A 33 0.94 -11.32 4.29
CA PRO A 33 1.74 -12.50 4.61
C PRO A 33 2.94 -12.69 3.65
N LYS A 34 3.84 -11.70 3.58
CA LYS A 34 5.00 -11.65 2.66
C LYS A 34 5.98 -12.82 2.86
N LYS A 35 6.08 -13.33 4.09
CA LYS A 35 6.99 -14.43 4.44
C LYS A 35 6.42 -15.77 3.99
N GLU A 36 5.13 -15.98 4.26
CA GLU A 36 4.40 -17.21 3.98
C GLU A 36 4.26 -17.45 2.48
N ILE A 37 3.98 -16.38 1.72
CA ILE A 37 3.94 -16.44 0.24
C ILE A 37 5.33 -16.33 -0.41
N ALA A 38 6.39 -16.32 0.40
CA ALA A 38 7.80 -16.28 -0.02
C ALA A 38 8.21 -15.07 -0.90
N THR A 39 7.47 -13.95 -0.86
CA THR A 39 7.80 -12.74 -1.61
C THR A 39 9.19 -12.21 -1.28
N ASN A 40 9.57 -12.23 0.00
CA ASN A 40 10.89 -11.73 0.42
C ASN A 40 12.02 -12.54 -0.24
N ARG A 41 11.92 -13.88 -0.22
CA ARG A 41 12.90 -14.77 -0.85
C ARG A 41 12.98 -14.55 -2.36
N PHE A 42 11.84 -14.30 -3.01
CA PHE A 42 11.79 -14.04 -4.44
C PHE A 42 12.53 -12.75 -4.82
N ILE A 43 12.28 -11.66 -4.08
CA ILE A 43 12.94 -10.36 -4.32
C ILE A 43 14.44 -10.45 -4.03
N GLU A 44 14.85 -11.14 -2.96
CA GLU A 44 16.28 -11.37 -2.65
C GLU A 44 17.02 -12.13 -3.75
N ALA A 45 16.34 -13.05 -4.43
CA ALA A 45 16.92 -13.84 -5.52
C ALA A 45 16.93 -13.13 -6.88
N HIS A 46 16.08 -12.11 -7.06
CA HIS A 46 15.88 -11.39 -8.31
C HIS A 46 15.81 -9.88 -8.04
N LEU A 47 16.95 -9.29 -7.70
CA LEU A 47 17.03 -7.87 -7.29
C LEU A 47 16.57 -6.91 -8.39
N GLU A 48 16.70 -7.32 -9.65
CA GLU A 48 16.27 -6.57 -10.83
C GLU A 48 14.77 -6.70 -11.14
N TYR A 49 14.04 -7.58 -10.44
CA TYR A 49 12.58 -7.75 -10.64
C TYR A 49 11.80 -6.79 -9.73
N ASP A 50 12.15 -5.51 -9.86
CA ASP A 50 11.39 -4.41 -9.30
C ASP A 50 10.31 -3.96 -10.30
N SER A 51 9.19 -3.47 -9.79
CA SER A 51 8.01 -3.18 -10.63
C SER A 51 8.13 -1.88 -11.44
N HIS A 52 9.34 -1.34 -11.67
CA HIS A 52 9.53 0.01 -12.26
C HIS A 52 9.00 0.16 -13.70
N SER A 53 8.83 -0.94 -14.42
CA SER A 53 8.30 -0.93 -15.80
C SER A 53 6.91 -1.58 -15.91
N VAL A 54 6.22 -1.75 -14.78
CA VAL A 54 4.90 -2.39 -14.72
C VAL A 54 3.86 -1.36 -14.27
N LEU A 55 2.81 -1.19 -15.07
CA LEU A 55 1.63 -0.43 -14.68
C LEU A 55 0.55 -1.38 -14.16
N ILE A 56 0.02 -1.07 -12.98
CA ILE A 56 -1.05 -1.84 -12.33
C ILE A 56 -2.28 -0.96 -12.28
N ALA A 57 -3.41 -1.45 -12.80
CA ALA A 57 -4.72 -0.86 -12.59
C ALA A 57 -5.44 -1.59 -11.45
N ILE A 58 -6.02 -0.84 -10.52
CA ILE A 58 -6.75 -1.38 -9.36
C ILE A 58 -8.23 -1.00 -9.51
N PHE A 59 -9.10 -2.01 -9.55
CA PHE A 59 -10.56 -1.81 -9.61
C PHE A 59 -11.12 -2.10 -8.22
N ASP A 60 -11.41 -1.04 -7.47
CA ASP A 60 -11.91 -1.06 -6.09
C ASP A 60 -12.82 0.17 -5.88
N TYR A 61 -13.27 0.42 -4.65
CA TYR A 61 -14.11 1.57 -4.29
C TYR A 61 -13.35 2.91 -4.22
N GLY A 62 -12.02 2.89 -4.39
CA GLY A 62 -11.17 4.08 -4.40
C GLY A 62 -9.85 3.87 -3.68
N VAL A 63 -9.05 4.93 -3.64
CA VAL A 63 -7.75 4.97 -2.96
C VAL A 63 -7.51 6.38 -2.41
N ASP A 64 -6.79 6.50 -1.30
CA ASP A 64 -6.25 7.78 -0.82
C ASP A 64 -4.81 7.97 -1.35
N PRO A 65 -4.58 8.89 -2.32
CA PRO A 65 -3.24 9.12 -2.85
C PRO A 65 -2.27 9.77 -1.86
N ALA A 66 -2.79 10.39 -0.79
CA ALA A 66 -1.97 11.01 0.25
C ALA A 66 -1.46 10.00 1.29
N ALA A 67 -1.94 8.75 1.25
CA ALA A 67 -1.56 7.73 2.21
C ALA A 67 -0.04 7.43 2.18
N VAL A 68 0.56 7.33 3.37
CA VAL A 68 1.98 7.03 3.54
C VAL A 68 2.35 5.71 2.85
N GLY A 69 3.37 5.75 1.99
CA GLY A 69 3.83 4.59 1.21
C GLY A 69 3.17 4.45 -0.17
N LEU A 70 2.24 5.35 -0.52
CA LEU A 70 1.64 5.46 -1.85
C LEU A 70 2.06 6.72 -2.62
N GLN A 71 2.91 7.58 -2.05
CA GLN A 71 3.32 8.82 -2.72
C GLN A 71 4.33 8.57 -3.85
N VAL A 72 5.41 7.85 -3.55
CA VAL A 72 6.55 7.68 -4.47
C VAL A 72 6.96 6.22 -4.64
N THR A 73 7.49 5.90 -5.81
CA THR A 73 8.18 4.65 -6.12
C THR A 73 9.62 4.68 -5.58
N SER A 74 10.31 3.54 -5.63
CA SER A 74 11.71 3.41 -5.23
C SER A 74 12.68 4.31 -6.00
N ASP A 75 12.35 4.69 -7.24
CA ASP A 75 13.10 5.64 -8.07
C ASP A 75 12.60 7.10 -7.95
N GLY A 76 11.72 7.39 -6.98
CA GLY A 76 11.27 8.74 -6.65
C GLY A 76 10.20 9.32 -7.57
N LYS A 77 9.63 8.52 -8.48
CA LYS A 77 8.50 8.94 -9.34
C LYS A 77 7.17 8.80 -8.59
N PRO A 78 6.09 9.49 -9.03
CA PRO A 78 4.75 9.28 -8.46
C PRO A 78 4.32 7.82 -8.59
N LYS A 79 3.83 7.22 -7.50
CA LYS A 79 3.40 5.82 -7.48
C LYS A 79 1.96 5.62 -7.97
N ILE A 80 1.10 6.61 -7.78
CA ILE A 80 -0.24 6.66 -8.37
C ILE A 80 -0.18 7.63 -9.55
N LEU A 81 -0.52 7.14 -10.74
CA LEU A 81 -0.54 7.95 -11.96
C LEU A 81 -1.89 8.61 -12.19
N ASP A 82 -2.98 7.91 -11.86
CA ASP A 82 -4.35 8.39 -12.08
C ASP A 82 -5.31 7.74 -11.08
N VAL A 83 -6.43 8.42 -10.82
CA VAL A 83 -7.55 7.95 -10.00
C VAL A 83 -8.84 8.28 -10.73
N LEU A 84 -9.53 7.24 -11.21
CA LEU A 84 -10.76 7.39 -11.98
C LEU A 84 -11.95 6.93 -11.16
N ASP A 85 -12.96 7.79 -11.02
CA ASP A 85 -14.29 7.38 -10.56
C ASP A 85 -15.10 6.88 -11.76
N CYS A 86 -15.22 5.55 -11.89
CA CYS A 86 -16.01 4.92 -12.95
C CYS A 86 -17.51 4.78 -12.59
N THR A 87 -17.93 5.25 -11.41
CA THR A 87 -19.33 5.14 -10.96
C THR A 87 -20.22 6.29 -11.47
N GLY A 88 -19.61 7.43 -11.84
CA GLY A 88 -20.31 8.66 -12.19
C GLY A 88 -20.88 9.42 -10.99
N SER A 89 -20.55 9.01 -9.76
CA SER A 89 -21.08 9.64 -8.54
C SER A 89 -20.63 11.09 -8.37
N GLY A 90 -19.46 11.43 -8.94
CA GLY A 90 -18.91 12.78 -8.96
C GLY A 90 -19.24 13.60 -10.21
N ASP A 91 -20.10 13.12 -11.11
CA ASP A 91 -20.35 13.78 -12.39
C ASP A 91 -21.05 15.15 -12.20
N VAL A 92 -20.47 16.20 -12.81
CA VAL A 92 -21.05 17.55 -12.82
C VAL A 92 -21.20 18.03 -14.26
N THR A 93 -22.42 18.42 -14.64
CA THR A 93 -22.65 19.06 -15.94
C THR A 93 -22.12 20.49 -15.91
N SER A 94 -21.13 20.79 -16.75
CA SER A 94 -20.58 22.15 -16.88
C SER A 94 -21.05 22.83 -18.17
N LYS A 95 -21.17 24.16 -18.13
CA LYS A 95 -21.49 25.00 -19.29
C LYS A 95 -20.42 26.07 -19.44
N VAL A 96 -19.90 26.24 -20.64
CA VAL A 96 -18.99 27.34 -20.95
C VAL A 96 -19.77 28.66 -20.95
N VAL A 97 -19.31 29.62 -20.16
CA VAL A 97 -19.86 30.97 -20.07
C VAL A 97 -18.75 32.00 -20.21
N LYS A 98 -19.10 33.23 -20.62
CA LYS A 98 -18.18 34.37 -20.59
C LYS A 98 -18.39 35.15 -19.29
N ALA A 99 -17.31 35.69 -18.75
CA ALA A 99 -17.39 36.66 -17.66
C ALA A 99 -18.12 37.93 -18.14
N ASP A 100 -18.77 38.63 -17.21
CA ASP A 100 -19.40 39.92 -17.50
C ASP A 100 -18.38 41.06 -17.66
N GLU A 101 -18.85 42.29 -17.90
CA GLU A 101 -18.00 43.48 -18.09
C GLU A 101 -17.11 43.79 -16.87
N GLY A 102 -17.48 43.31 -15.67
CA GLY A 102 -16.69 43.42 -14.44
C GLY A 102 -15.75 42.24 -14.20
N GLY A 103 -15.70 41.26 -15.11
CA GLY A 103 -14.89 40.05 -14.95
C GLY A 103 -15.51 39.00 -14.02
N CYS A 104 -16.80 39.12 -13.68
CA CYS A 104 -17.48 38.19 -12.80
C CYS A 104 -18.09 37.01 -13.58
N ILE A 105 -17.96 35.79 -13.03
CA ILE A 105 -18.67 34.60 -13.48
C ILE A 105 -19.61 34.18 -12.36
N ARG A 106 -20.92 34.15 -12.65
CA ARG A 106 -21.91 33.71 -11.67
C ARG A 106 -21.86 32.19 -11.52
N GLY A 107 -21.63 31.71 -10.30
CA GLY A 107 -21.53 30.29 -9.99
C GLY A 107 -22.85 29.54 -10.14
N ALA A 108 -22.78 28.20 -10.13
CA ALA A 108 -23.97 27.35 -10.26
C ALA A 108 -24.98 27.52 -9.11
N SER A 109 -24.53 27.99 -7.94
CA SER A 109 -25.37 28.25 -6.75
C SER A 109 -26.14 29.57 -6.78
N GLY A 110 -25.93 30.42 -7.79
CA GLY A 110 -26.42 31.80 -7.80
C GLY A 110 -25.41 32.79 -7.23
#